data_AF-A0A7E6EJY5-F1
#
_entry.id   AF-A0A7E6EJY5-F1
#
_cell.length_a   1.000
_cell.length_b   1.000
_cell.length_c   1.000
_cell.angle_alpha   90.00
_cell.angle_beta   90.00
_cell.angle_gamma   90.00
#
_symmetry.space_group_name_H-M   'P 1'
#
loop_
_entity.id
_entity.type
_entity.pdbx_description
1 polymer ?
#
loop_
_entity_poly.entity_id
_entity_poly.type
_entity_poly.pdbx_seq_one_letter_code
_entity_poly.pdbx_strand_id
1 'polypeptide(L)'
;MTPNSFKKSPIYLYWDDLPIEKVEFWLKKKSGYRAFVFNGTGTNSTSWFQKDKLIVKPWNPHTVTFNANFSYPNFTIANDYRKLEVKRESGNNETYDISSKTYTGSVHTYEAMVISVILK
;
A
#
# COMPACT_ATOMS: atom_id res chain seq x y z
N MET A 1 -16.23 -3.13 -3.36
CA MET A 1 -15.16 -2.34 -4.02
C MET A 1 -15.22 -2.61 -5.51
N THR A 2 -15.18 -1.57 -6.33
CA THR A 2 -15.10 -1.68 -7.79
C THR A 2 -13.72 -2.18 -8.22
N PRO A 3 -13.60 -2.97 -9.29
CA PRO A 3 -12.30 -3.29 -9.89
C PRO A 3 -11.53 -2.03 -10.28
N ASN A 4 -10.21 -2.09 -10.18
CA ASN A 4 -9.25 -0.99 -10.39
C ASN A 4 -9.51 0.24 -9.51
N SER A 5 -10.14 0.05 -8.35
CA SER A 5 -10.37 1.16 -7.42
C SER A 5 -9.27 1.29 -6.38
N PHE A 6 -8.92 2.54 -6.12
CA PHE A 6 -8.16 2.93 -4.94
C PHE A 6 -9.09 3.62 -3.96
N LYS A 7 -8.99 3.24 -2.69
CA LYS A 7 -9.69 3.92 -1.60
C LYS A 7 -8.68 4.30 -0.53
N LYS A 8 -8.64 5.59 -0.22
CA LYS A 8 -7.94 6.11 0.96
C LYS A 8 -8.99 6.55 1.96
N SER A 9 -8.83 6.16 3.23
CA SER A 9 -9.70 6.68 4.29
C SER A 9 -9.60 8.21 4.34
N PRO A 10 -10.72 8.98 4.32
CA PRO A 10 -10.70 10.44 4.44
C PRO A 10 -9.96 10.96 5.68
N ILE A 11 -9.83 10.11 6.70
CA ILE A 11 -9.02 10.33 7.91
C ILE A 11 -7.60 10.79 7.56
N TYR A 12 -7.07 10.40 6.39
CA TYR A 12 -5.74 10.84 5.96
C TYR A 12 -5.57 12.36 5.86
N LEU A 13 -6.66 13.11 5.65
CA LEU A 13 -6.64 14.57 5.56
C LEU A 13 -6.35 15.23 6.90
N TYR A 14 -6.58 14.52 8.00
CA TYR A 14 -6.42 14.98 9.37
C TYR A 14 -5.29 14.22 10.07
N TRP A 15 -4.33 13.70 9.31
CA TRP A 15 -3.29 12.81 9.84
C TRP A 15 -2.49 13.47 10.97
N ASP A 16 -2.13 14.74 10.80
CA ASP A 16 -1.30 15.48 11.75
C ASP A 16 -2.05 15.84 13.03
N ASP A 17 -3.40 15.83 12.99
CA ASP A 17 -4.27 16.17 14.13
C ASP A 17 -4.75 14.94 14.91
N LEU A 18 -4.51 13.73 14.40
CA LEU A 18 -5.08 12.50 14.93
C LEU A 18 -3.99 11.56 15.49
N PRO A 19 -4.28 10.84 16.59
CA PRO A 19 -3.34 9.91 17.19
C PRO A 19 -3.30 8.59 16.40
N ILE A 20 -2.62 8.61 15.25
CA ILE A 20 -2.55 7.45 14.36
C ILE A 20 -1.73 6.33 15.02
N GLU A 21 -2.38 5.19 15.26
CA GLU A 21 -1.75 4.01 15.84
C GLU A 21 -1.22 3.09 14.74
N LYS A 22 -2.08 2.72 13.78
CA LYS A 22 -1.74 1.79 12.71
C LYS A 22 -2.25 2.27 11.36
N VAL A 23 -1.54 1.84 10.31
CA VAL A 23 -1.95 2.05 8.93
C VAL A 23 -2.03 0.69 8.26
N GLU A 24 -3.20 0.37 7.70
CA GLU A 24 -3.42 -0.89 7.01
C GLU A 24 -3.47 -0.66 5.50
N PHE A 25 -2.64 -1.41 4.80
CA PHE A 25 -2.56 -1.44 3.35
C PHE A 25 -3.13 -2.77 2.86
N TRP A 26 -4.34 -2.72 2.32
CA TRP A 26 -5.08 -3.89 1.86
C TRP A 26 -5.03 -4.00 0.33
N LEU A 27 -4.82 -5.23 -0.14
CA LEU A 27 -4.90 -5.59 -1.55
C LEU A 27 -6.00 -6.62 -1.74
N LYS A 28 -6.98 -6.31 -2.60
CA LYS A 28 -8.10 -7.20 -2.91
C LYS A 28 -7.78 -8.07 -4.12
N LYS A 29 -8.12 -9.35 -4.04
CA LYS A 29 -8.21 -10.30 -5.17
C LYS A 29 -9.58 -10.97 -5.17
N LYS A 30 -9.91 -11.69 -6.24
CA LYS A 30 -11.11 -12.54 -6.30
C LYS A 30 -11.22 -13.51 -5.11
N SER A 31 -10.11 -14.08 -4.67
CA SER A 31 -10.06 -15.09 -3.59
C SER A 31 -9.92 -14.52 -2.18
N GLY A 32 -9.97 -13.19 -2.00
CA GLY A 32 -9.89 -12.56 -0.67
C GLY A 32 -8.97 -11.34 -0.64
N TYR A 33 -8.42 -11.05 0.53
CA TYR A 33 -7.59 -9.87 0.77
C TYR A 33 -6.21 -10.25 1.30
N ARG A 34 -5.25 -9.35 1.11
CA ARG A 34 -3.95 -9.38 1.79
C ARG A 34 -3.70 -8.03 2.45
N ALA A 35 -3.29 -8.04 3.71
CA ALA A 35 -3.05 -6.84 4.48
C ALA A 35 -1.58 -6.73 4.89
N PHE A 36 -1.02 -5.55 4.71
CA PHE A 36 0.22 -5.12 5.35
C PHE A 36 -0.18 -4.10 6.42
N VAL A 37 0.35 -4.24 7.63
CA VAL A 37 0.02 -3.32 8.73
C VAL A 37 1.29 -2.64 9.17
N PHE A 38 1.27 -1.32 9.20
CA PHE A 38 2.38 -0.47 9.60
C PHE A 38 2.06 0.22 10.93
N ASN A 39 3.10 0.47 11.72
CA ASN A 39 3.04 1.37 12.86
C ASN A 39 2.93 2.80 12.33
N GLY A 40 1.80 3.45 12.62
CA GLY A 40 1.52 4.82 12.16
C GLY A 40 2.06 5.90 13.10
N THR A 41 2.51 5.55 14.31
CA THR A 41 2.95 6.51 15.30
C THR A 41 4.24 7.22 14.86
N GLY A 42 4.21 8.56 14.96
CA GLY A 42 5.31 9.43 14.55
C GLY A 42 5.55 9.46 13.04
N THR A 43 4.54 9.08 12.25
CA THR A 43 4.57 9.13 10.78
C THR A 43 3.54 10.15 10.28
N ASN A 44 3.65 10.54 9.02
CA ASN A 44 2.67 11.40 8.35
C ASN A 44 2.10 10.70 7.12
N SER A 45 1.22 11.38 6.38
CA SER A 45 0.51 10.84 5.23
C SER A 45 1.40 10.34 4.07
N THR A 46 2.69 10.68 4.06
CA THR A 46 3.68 10.28 3.04
C THR A 46 4.83 9.43 3.61
N SER A 47 5.01 9.35 4.93
CA SER A 47 6.14 8.66 5.57
C SER A 47 5.81 7.36 6.29
N TRP A 48 4.53 6.98 6.42
CA TRP A 48 4.11 5.76 7.13
C TRP A 48 4.55 4.44 6.47
N PHE A 49 4.86 4.47 5.17
CA PHE A 49 5.21 3.29 4.39
C PHE A 49 6.72 2.98 4.47
N GLN A 50 7.17 2.54 5.65
CA GLN A 50 8.57 2.24 5.93
C GLN A 50 8.76 0.79 6.39
N LYS A 51 9.91 0.19 6.06
CA LYS A 51 10.21 -1.22 6.36
C LYS A 51 10.27 -1.50 7.87
N ASP A 52 10.91 -0.63 8.62
CA ASP A 52 11.05 -0.71 10.08
C ASP A 52 9.71 -0.51 10.81
N LYS A 53 8.78 0.23 10.20
CA LYS A 53 7.41 0.41 10.70
C LYS A 53 6.48 -0.76 10.35
N LEU A 54 6.87 -1.69 9.48
CA LEU A 54 6.01 -2.81 9.07
C LEU A 54 5.84 -3.82 10.23
N ILE A 55 4.61 -4.00 10.70
CA ILE A 55 4.21 -4.90 11.79
C ILE A 55 3.75 -6.24 11.20
N VAL A 56 2.72 -6.23 10.35
CA VAL A 56 2.20 -7.43 9.69
C VAL A 56 2.84 -7.57 8.32
N LYS A 57 3.62 -8.64 8.16
CA LYS A 57 4.55 -8.88 7.04
C LYS A 57 4.13 -10.11 6.23
N PRO A 58 3.09 -10.04 5.39
CA PRO A 58 2.84 -11.11 4.44
C PRO A 58 4.13 -11.46 3.68
N TRP A 59 4.46 -12.76 3.61
CA TRP A 59 5.59 -13.28 2.82
C TRP A 59 6.97 -12.66 3.12
N ASN A 60 7.14 -12.04 4.30
CA ASN A 60 8.43 -11.52 4.81
C ASN A 60 9.22 -10.67 3.80
N PRO A 61 8.78 -9.44 3.51
CA PRO A 61 9.46 -8.58 2.55
C PRO A 61 10.83 -8.09 3.08
N HIS A 62 11.83 -8.12 2.21
CA HIS A 62 13.15 -7.55 2.44
C HIS A 62 13.22 -6.08 2.04
N THR A 63 12.35 -5.64 1.13
CA THR A 63 12.33 -4.28 0.58
C THR A 63 10.93 -3.71 0.72
N VAL A 64 10.85 -2.49 1.24
CA VAL A 64 9.64 -1.65 1.27
C VAL A 64 10.09 -0.26 0.88
N THR A 65 9.65 0.23 -0.27
CA THR A 65 9.99 1.56 -0.77
C THR A 65 8.75 2.32 -1.21
N PHE A 66 8.73 3.59 -0.86
CA PHE A 66 7.76 4.55 -1.36
C PHE A 66 8.51 5.63 -2.13
N ASN A 67 8.21 5.76 -3.42
CA ASN A 67 8.67 6.90 -4.20
C ASN A 67 7.57 7.95 -4.21
N ALA A 68 7.85 9.07 -3.55
CA ALA A 68 6.91 10.18 -3.41
C ALA A 68 6.93 11.14 -4.61
N ASN A 69 7.65 10.85 -5.71
CA ASN A 69 7.69 11.74 -6.86
C ASN A 69 6.27 12.05 -7.33
N PHE A 70 5.87 13.33 -7.18
CA PHE A 70 4.49 13.80 -7.21
C PHE A 70 3.74 13.42 -8.50
N SER A 71 4.48 13.31 -9.60
CA SER A 71 3.88 12.93 -10.88
C SER A 71 3.39 11.48 -10.89
N TYR A 72 4.05 10.56 -10.17
CA TYR A 72 3.77 9.12 -10.22
C TYR A 72 4.18 8.41 -8.91
N PRO A 73 3.47 8.63 -7.80
CA PRO A 73 3.78 7.94 -6.56
C PRO A 73 3.72 6.43 -6.76
N ASN A 74 4.73 5.72 -6.25
CA ASN A 74 4.81 4.28 -6.35
C ASN A 74 5.13 3.64 -5.00
N PHE A 75 4.53 2.48 -4.75
CA PHE A 75 4.77 1.63 -3.60
C PHE A 75 5.36 0.32 -4.11
N THR A 76 6.51 -0.06 -3.58
CA THR A 76 7.12 -1.37 -3.87
C THR A 76 7.32 -2.13 -2.58
N ILE A 77 6.86 -3.37 -2.55
CA ILE A 77 7.17 -4.35 -1.51
C ILE A 77 7.79 -5.55 -2.21
N ALA A 78 8.92 -6.04 -1.75
CA ALA A 78 9.58 -7.19 -2.37
C ALA A 78 10.35 -8.07 -1.38
N ASN A 79 10.49 -9.33 -1.75
CA ASN A 79 11.47 -10.28 -1.20
C ASN A 79 12.14 -11.00 -2.38
N ASP A 80 12.94 -12.02 -2.09
CA ASP A 80 13.71 -12.76 -3.09
C ASP A 80 12.86 -13.58 -4.07
N TYR A 81 11.56 -13.72 -3.81
CA TYR A 81 10.62 -14.53 -4.59
C TYR A 81 9.56 -13.72 -5.32
N ARG A 82 9.30 -12.50 -4.86
CA ARG A 82 8.14 -11.73 -5.27
C ARG A 82 8.39 -10.23 -5.18
N LYS A 83 7.88 -9.52 -6.19
CA LYS A 83 7.72 -8.06 -6.18
C LYS A 83 6.25 -7.72 -6.27
N LEU A 84 5.77 -6.86 -5.38
CA LEU A 84 4.52 -6.13 -5.48
C LEU A 84 4.88 -4.69 -5.83
N GLU A 85 4.21 -4.15 -6.83
CA GLU A 85 4.37 -2.77 -7.25
C GLU A 85 2.98 -2.16 -7.44
N VAL A 86 2.76 -1.01 -6.81
CA VAL A 86 1.55 -0.22 -6.97
C VAL A 86 1.93 1.16 -7.46
N LYS A 87 1.45 1.53 -8.64
CA LYS A 87 1.81 2.77 -9.32
C LYS A 87 0.56 3.58 -9.59
N ARG A 88 0.58 4.86 -9.26
CA ARG A 88 -0.48 5.77 -9.71
C ARG A 88 -0.40 5.94 -11.23
N GLU A 89 -1.53 5.82 -11.91
CA GLU A 89 -1.62 6.14 -13.34
C GLU A 89 -1.70 7.67 -13.54
N SER A 90 -1.13 8.19 -14.63
CA SER A 90 -1.33 9.59 -15.03
C SER A 90 -2.79 9.86 -15.38
N GLY A 91 -3.39 10.89 -14.78
CA GLY A 91 -4.71 11.39 -15.18
C GLY A 91 -5.52 11.98 -14.03
N ASN A 92 -6.72 12.46 -14.35
CA ASN A 92 -7.65 13.10 -13.39
C ASN A 92 -8.36 12.12 -12.45
N ASN A 93 -8.22 10.81 -12.66
CA ASN A 93 -8.85 9.78 -11.85
C ASN A 93 -7.77 9.08 -11.02
N GLU A 94 -7.91 9.05 -9.70
CA GLU A 94 -6.99 8.42 -8.72
C GLU A 94 -6.89 6.89 -8.88
N THR A 95 -6.49 6.44 -10.06
CA THR A 95 -6.36 5.04 -10.44
C THR A 95 -4.94 4.57 -10.20
N TYR A 96 -4.80 3.29 -9.87
CA TYR A 96 -3.51 2.67 -9.60
C TYR A 96 -3.41 1.35 -10.36
N ASP A 97 -2.29 1.17 -11.05
CA ASP A 97 -1.86 -0.13 -11.57
C ASP A 97 -1.25 -0.92 -10.40
N ILE A 98 -1.84 -2.07 -10.10
CA ILE A 98 -1.44 -2.95 -9.01
C ILE A 98 -0.95 -4.26 -9.62
N SER A 99 0.36 -4.41 -9.69
CA SER A 99 0.99 -5.61 -10.24
C SER A 99 1.77 -6.36 -9.16
N SER A 100 1.72 -7.69 -9.22
CA SER A 100 2.64 -8.50 -8.46
C SER A 100 3.22 -9.59 -9.33
N LYS A 101 4.55 -9.66 -9.37
CA LYS A 101 5.29 -10.62 -10.16
C LYS A 101 6.12 -11.50 -9.25
N THR A 102 6.15 -12.78 -9.55
CA THR A 102 7.15 -13.71 -8.98
C THR A 102 8.34 -13.81 -9.92
N TYR A 103 9.52 -14.16 -9.42
CA TYR A 103 10.70 -14.33 -10.30
C TYR A 103 10.57 -15.50 -11.28
N THR A 104 9.64 -16.43 -11.03
CA THR A 104 9.26 -17.49 -11.99
C THR A 104 8.40 -17.00 -13.15
N GLY A 105 8.07 -15.70 -13.20
CA GLY A 105 7.26 -15.09 -14.25
C GLY A 105 5.76 -15.08 -13.97
N SER A 106 5.27 -15.74 -12.92
CA SER A 106 3.85 -15.71 -12.57
C SER A 106 3.43 -14.28 -12.18
N VAL A 107 2.42 -13.75 -12.88
CA VAL A 107 1.81 -12.45 -12.59
C VAL A 107 0.52 -12.66 -11.81
N HIS A 108 0.40 -11.93 -10.72
CA HIS A 108 -0.81 -11.84 -9.92
C HIS A 108 -1.38 -10.44 -10.03
N THR A 109 -2.61 -10.35 -10.52
CA THR A 109 -3.40 -9.13 -10.52
C THR A 109 -4.16 -8.97 -9.21
N TYR A 110 -4.42 -7.72 -8.85
CA TYR A 110 -5.27 -7.33 -7.75
C TYR A 110 -6.36 -6.41 -8.28
N GLU A 111 -7.55 -6.50 -7.70
CA GLU A 111 -8.70 -5.74 -8.15
C GLU A 111 -8.77 -4.36 -7.50
N ALA A 112 -8.19 -4.19 -6.31
CA ALA A 112 -8.30 -2.93 -5.60
C ALA A 112 -7.25 -2.79 -4.50
N MET A 113 -7.02 -1.54 -4.11
CA MET A 113 -6.16 -1.16 -2.98
C MET A 113 -6.94 -0.30 -1.99
N VAL A 114 -6.77 -0.57 -0.69
CA VAL A 114 -7.29 0.28 0.39
C VAL A 114 -6.16 0.69 1.32
N ILE A 115 -6.14 1.96 1.68
CA ILE A 115 -5.35 2.47 2.81
C ILE A 115 -6.33 2.90 3.90
N SER A 116 -6.28 2.19 5.03
CA SER A 116 -7.08 2.47 6.22
C SER A 116 -6.17 2.93 7.35
N VAL A 117 -6.72 3.76 8.23
CA VAL A 117 -6.00 4.35 9.36
C VAL A 117 -6.74 3.98 10.63
N ILE A 118 -6.02 3.49 11.63
CA ILE A 118 -6.54 3.09 12.94
C ILE A 118 -6.03 4.09 13.97
N LEU A 119 -6.94 4.62 14.77
CA LEU A 119 -6.67 5.59 15.83
C LEU A 119 -6.47 4.86 17.16
N LYS A 120 -5.69 5.48 18.05
CA LYS A 120 -5.50 5.04 19.44
C LYS A 120 -6.75 5.28 20.30
#